data_AF-A0A0F9Q583-F1
#
_entry.id   AF-A0A0F9Q583-F1
#
_cell.length_a   1.000
_cell.length_b   1.000
_cell.length_c   1.000
_cell.angle_alpha   90.00
_cell.angle_beta   90.00
_cell.angle_gamma   90.00
#
_symmetry.space_group_name_H-M   'P 1'
#
loop_
_entity.id
_entity.type
_entity.pdbx_description
1 polymer ?
#
loop_
_entity_poly.entity_id
_entity_poly.type
_entity_poly.pdbx_seq_one_letter_code
_entity_poly.pdbx_strand_id
1 'polypeptide(L)'
;MDRKQAIWTLQELLKKPGSLRIITAECVSEACTGAPTGSVGHDEGLFKLADPRHFIIHDVVSLEGPNHRGQFKAHSAEGDWTLGQPEAVLARLLEAGGAGSMAEIPTPKKGLLTRLFGG
;
A
#
# COMPACT_ATOMS: atom_id res chain seq x y z
N MET A 1 -2.14 20.50 -9.83
CA MET A 1 -1.55 20.85 -8.52
C MET A 1 -0.13 21.31 -8.73
N ASP A 2 0.32 22.38 -8.06
CA ASP A 2 1.69 22.90 -8.20
C ASP A 2 2.72 22.01 -7.46
N ARG A 3 3.96 21.98 -7.96
CA ARG A 3 5.03 21.14 -7.41
C ARG A 3 5.36 21.47 -5.97
N LYS A 4 5.45 22.75 -5.63
CA LYS A 4 5.78 23.16 -4.25
C LYS A 4 4.67 22.75 -3.30
N GLN A 5 3.42 22.87 -3.76
CA GLN A 5 2.26 22.40 -3.01
C GLN A 5 2.32 20.89 -2.77
N ALA A 6 2.74 20.10 -3.76
CA ALA A 6 2.85 18.64 -3.60
C ALA A 6 3.91 18.21 -2.59
N ILE A 7 5.08 18.86 -2.64
CA ILE A 7 6.14 18.60 -1.67
C ILE A 7 5.68 18.96 -0.25
N TRP A 8 5.07 20.15 -0.09
CA TRP A 8 4.54 20.57 1.21
C TRP A 8 3.47 19.60 1.73
N THR A 9 2.52 19.19 0.89
CA THR A 9 1.47 18.25 1.27
C THR A 9 2.05 16.89 1.67
N LEU A 10 3.03 16.36 0.91
CA LEU A 10 3.72 15.10 1.27
C LEU A 10 4.36 15.18 2.66
N GLN A 11 5.06 16.28 2.95
CA GLN A 11 5.73 16.48 4.24
C GLN A 11 4.73 16.63 5.40
N GLU A 12 3.62 17.35 5.19
CA GLU A 12 2.59 17.52 6.22
C GLU A 12 1.82 16.23 6.50
N LEU A 13 1.50 15.46 5.45
CA LEU A 13 0.80 14.19 5.61
C LEU A 13 1.71 13.10 6.23
N LEU A 14 3.02 13.13 5.97
CA LEU A 14 3.97 12.20 6.62
C LEU A 14 3.95 12.34 8.16
N LYS A 15 3.70 13.55 8.68
CA LYS A 15 3.57 13.79 10.13
C LYS A 15 2.33 13.15 10.75
N LYS A 16 1.39 12.68 9.93
CA LYS A 16 0.13 12.06 10.34
C LYS A 16 0.17 10.57 9.98
N PRO A 17 0.47 9.67 10.93
CA PRO A 17 0.51 8.23 10.69
C PRO A 17 -0.73 7.74 9.94
N GLY A 18 -0.53 6.86 8.95
CA GLY A 18 -1.60 6.29 8.13
C GLY A 18 -2.18 7.21 7.05
N SER A 19 -1.73 8.46 6.91
CA SER A 19 -2.25 9.41 5.90
C SER A 19 -1.67 9.18 4.49
N LEU A 20 -0.53 8.50 4.40
CA LEU A 20 0.13 8.14 3.15
C LEU A 20 0.41 6.64 3.18
N ARG A 21 0.05 5.95 2.10
CA ARG A 21 0.22 4.49 2.01
C ARG A 21 0.81 4.06 0.68
N ILE A 22 1.53 2.94 0.67
CA ILE A 22 2.04 2.30 -0.55
C ILE A 22 1.30 0.99 -0.71
N ILE A 23 0.84 0.70 -1.93
CA ILE A 23 0.35 -0.63 -2.30
C ILE A 23 1.52 -1.39 -2.91
N THR A 24 1.84 -2.55 -2.34
CA THR A 24 2.81 -3.50 -2.88
C THR A 24 2.14 -4.83 -3.14
N ALA A 25 2.73 -5.65 -3.99
CA ALA A 25 2.34 -7.04 -4.13
C ALA A 25 3.25 -7.88 -3.21
N GLU A 26 2.69 -8.46 -2.16
CA GLU A 26 3.40 -9.46 -1.38
C GLU A 26 3.30 -10.81 -2.12
N CYS A 27 4.44 -11.29 -2.59
CA CYS A 27 4.55 -12.68 -3.02
C CYS A 27 4.49 -13.57 -1.77
N VAL A 28 3.28 -13.89 -1.32
CA VAL A 28 3.08 -14.91 -0.30
C VAL A 28 3.53 -16.24 -0.89
N SER A 29 4.71 -16.70 -0.53
CA SER A 29 4.96 -18.13 -0.66
C SER A 29 5.93 -18.60 0.40
N GLU A 30 5.58 -19.72 1.02
CA GLU A 30 6.54 -20.66 1.61
C GLU A 30 7.59 -21.13 0.56
N ALA A 31 7.46 -20.76 -0.72
CA ALA A 31 8.48 -20.93 -1.76
C ALA A 31 9.51 -19.77 -1.84
N CYS A 32 9.30 -18.64 -1.14
CA CYS A 32 10.28 -17.54 -1.06
C CYS A 32 11.37 -17.79 0.00
N THR A 33 11.11 -18.68 0.96
CA THR A 33 12.01 -18.97 2.10
C THR A 33 12.69 -20.35 2.01
N GLY A 34 12.36 -21.16 0.99
CA GLY A 34 12.87 -22.53 0.85
C GLY A 34 14.09 -22.72 -0.05
N ALA A 35 14.60 -21.67 -0.72
CA ALA A 35 15.75 -21.80 -1.60
C ALA A 35 17.06 -21.47 -0.85
N PRO A 36 18.05 -22.38 -0.82
CA PRO A 36 19.36 -22.06 -0.29
C PRO A 36 19.96 -20.91 -1.11
N THR A 37 20.53 -19.95 -0.39
CA THR A 37 21.29 -18.78 -0.88
C THR A 37 21.80 -18.93 -2.32
N GLY A 38 21.15 -18.29 -3.29
CA GLY A 38 21.70 -18.28 -4.65
C GLY A 38 20.79 -17.77 -5.76
N SER A 39 19.52 -18.15 -5.81
CA SER A 39 18.67 -17.78 -6.96
C SER A 39 17.22 -18.17 -6.74
N VAL A 40 16.39 -17.25 -6.24
CA VAL A 40 14.93 -17.34 -6.43
C VAL A 40 14.61 -16.44 -7.61
N GLY A 41 14.58 -17.04 -8.80
CA GLY A 41 14.00 -16.38 -9.96
C GLY A 41 12.54 -16.07 -9.65
N HIS A 42 12.16 -14.81 -9.81
CA HIS A 42 10.78 -14.35 -9.76
C HIS A 42 10.04 -14.98 -10.95
N ASP A 43 9.42 -16.15 -10.77
CA ASP A 43 8.64 -16.78 -11.84
C ASP A 43 7.26 -16.12 -11.94
N GLU A 44 7.22 -14.95 -12.58
CA GLU A 44 6.02 -14.12 -12.79
C GLU A 44 4.86 -14.89 -13.46
N GLY A 45 5.12 -16.04 -14.10
CA GLY A 45 4.08 -16.88 -14.71
C GLY A 45 3.29 -17.73 -13.70
N LEU A 46 3.87 -18.04 -12.54
CA LEU A 46 3.22 -18.81 -11.47
C LEU A 46 2.47 -17.91 -10.48
N PHE A 47 2.93 -16.67 -10.32
CA PHE A 47 2.27 -15.69 -9.47
C PHE A 47 1.22 -14.95 -10.28
N LYS A 48 -0.06 -15.10 -9.92
CA LYS A 48 -1.11 -14.20 -10.43
C LYS A 48 -0.91 -12.83 -9.79
N LEU A 49 0.10 -12.08 -10.24
CA LEU A 49 0.48 -10.74 -9.73
C LEU A 49 -0.66 -9.72 -9.86
N ALA A 50 -1.72 -10.05 -10.61
CA ALA A 50 -2.93 -9.24 -10.74
C ALA A 50 -4.07 -9.67 -9.81
N ASP A 51 -3.93 -10.76 -9.03
CA ASP A 51 -4.97 -11.16 -8.08
C ASP A 51 -4.97 -10.21 -6.87
N PRO A 52 -6.10 -9.51 -6.61
CA PRO A 52 -6.20 -8.51 -5.54
C PRO A 52 -5.75 -8.99 -4.16
N ARG A 53 -5.81 -10.29 -3.89
CA ARG A 53 -5.45 -10.89 -2.59
C ARG A 53 -3.96 -10.85 -2.28
N HIS A 54 -3.11 -10.59 -3.27
CA HIS A 54 -1.66 -10.49 -3.10
C HIS A 54 -1.20 -9.06 -2.86
N PHE A 55 -2.11 -8.07 -2.88
CA PHE A 55 -1.73 -6.69 -2.62
C PHE A 55 -1.87 -6.34 -1.15
N ILE A 56 -0.82 -5.76 -0.59
CA ILE A 56 -0.76 -5.28 0.78
C ILE A 56 -0.57 -3.77 0.76
N ILE A 57 -1.13 -3.12 1.76
CA ILE A 57 -1.05 -1.68 1.94
C ILE A 57 -0.18 -1.40 3.16
N HIS A 58 0.95 -0.72 2.95
CA HIS A 58 1.86 -0.31 4.02
C HIS A 58 1.78 1.19 4.25
N ASP A 59 1.91 1.61 5.49
CA ASP A 59 2.04 3.03 5.82
C ASP A 59 3.39 3.56 5.38
N VAL A 60 3.41 4.78 4.83
CA VAL A 60 4.65 5.50 4.53
C VAL A 60 5.21 6.06 5.83
N VAL A 61 6.47 5.73 6.12
CA VAL A 61 7.17 6.19 7.33
C VAL A 61 8.27 7.18 7.04
N SER A 62 8.77 7.24 5.80
CA SER A 62 9.80 8.21 5.42
C SER A 62 9.71 8.66 3.97
N LEU A 63 10.29 9.83 3.70
CA LEU A 63 10.42 10.43 2.37
C LEU A 63 11.88 10.81 2.13
N GLU A 64 12.42 10.46 0.97
CA GLU A 64 13.71 10.90 0.46
C GLU A 64 13.53 11.81 -0.75
N GLY A 65 14.38 12.84 -0.87
CA GLY A 65 14.46 13.70 -2.05
C GLY A 65 14.19 15.18 -1.77
N PRO A 66 14.09 16.01 -2.83
CA PRO A 66 14.14 15.60 -4.24
C PRO A 66 15.55 15.14 -4.68
N ASN A 67 15.61 14.15 -5.57
CA ASN A 67 16.87 13.77 -6.24
C ASN A 67 17.25 14.77 -7.35
N HIS A 68 18.36 14.53 -8.07
CA HIS A 68 18.82 15.38 -9.18
C HIS A 68 17.83 15.53 -10.34
N ARG A 69 16.78 14.70 -10.40
CA ARG A 69 15.67 14.75 -11.38
C ARG A 69 14.38 15.33 -10.79
N GLY A 70 14.43 15.87 -9.57
CA GLY A 70 13.28 16.44 -8.88
C GLY A 70 12.32 15.40 -8.30
N GLN A 71 12.70 14.12 -8.21
CA GLN A 71 11.82 13.03 -7.79
C GLN A 71 11.91 12.76 -6.29
N PHE A 72 10.81 12.32 -5.70
CA PHE A 72 10.71 11.87 -4.31
C PHE A 72 10.55 10.37 -4.25
N LYS A 73 11.20 9.76 -3.25
CA LYS A 73 11.00 8.36 -2.89
C LYS A 73 10.25 8.30 -1.55
N ALA A 74 9.19 7.52 -1.47
CA ALA A 74 8.46 7.24 -0.24
C ALA A 74 8.71 5.81 0.18
N HIS A 75 8.96 5.56 1.47
CA HIS A 75 9.28 4.23 2.01
C HIS A 75 8.27 3.76 3.05
N SER A 76 8.00 2.46 3.06
CA SER A 76 7.35 1.75 4.15
C SER A 76 8.36 1.36 5.24
N ALA A 77 7.86 0.94 6.42
CA ALA A 77 8.71 0.39 7.48
C ALA A 77 9.36 -0.95 7.08
N GLU A 78 8.78 -1.66 6.12
CA GLU A 78 9.20 -2.98 5.65
C GLU A 78 10.24 -2.89 4.52
N GLY A 79 10.54 -1.68 4.04
CA GLY A 79 11.52 -1.42 3.00
C GLY A 79 10.95 -1.30 1.59
N ASP A 80 9.62 -1.36 1.43
CA ASP A 80 8.96 -1.06 0.17
C ASP A 80 9.05 0.41 -0.17
N TRP A 81 9.03 0.73 -1.46
CA TRP A 81 9.13 2.12 -1.88
C TRP A 81 8.43 2.42 -3.20
N THR A 82 8.08 3.68 -3.39
CA THR A 82 7.67 4.24 -4.68
C THR A 82 8.48 5.49 -4.99
N LEU A 83 8.85 5.69 -6.25
CA LEU A 83 9.62 6.84 -6.72
C LEU A 83 8.86 7.55 -7.85
N GLY A 84 8.88 8.88 -7.85
CA GLY A 84 8.29 9.65 -8.95
C GLY A 84 8.37 11.16 -8.74
N GLN A 85 7.75 11.90 -9.66
CA GLN A 85 7.55 13.33 -9.48
C GLN A 85 6.62 13.58 -8.27
N PRO A 86 6.82 14.67 -7.50
CA PRO A 86 6.10 14.88 -6.24
C PRO A 86 4.57 14.77 -6.36
N GLU A 87 4.01 15.32 -7.43
CA GLU A 87 2.57 15.33 -7.69
C GLU A 87 2.04 13.92 -7.98
N ALA A 88 2.81 13.14 -8.74
CA ALA A 88 2.46 11.76 -9.08
C ALA A 88 2.60 10.81 -7.88
N VAL A 89 3.65 11.00 -7.07
CA VAL A 89 3.84 10.25 -5.82
C VAL A 89 2.70 10.55 -4.86
N LEU A 90 2.40 11.84 -4.63
CA LEU A 90 1.30 12.21 -3.75
C LEU A 90 -0.04 11.62 -4.18
N ALA A 91 -0.39 11.71 -5.47
CA ALA A 91 -1.64 11.16 -5.98
C ALA A 91 -1.73 9.65 -5.70
N ARG A 92 -0.67 8.88 -6.00
CA ARG A 92 -0.62 7.44 -5.76
C ARG A 92 -0.74 7.08 -4.28
N LEU A 93 -0.05 7.81 -3.40
CA LEU A 93 -0.06 7.53 -1.96
C LEU A 93 -1.43 7.84 -1.34
N LEU A 94 -2.12 8.86 -1.83
CA LEU A 94 -3.48 9.20 -1.39
C LEU A 94 -4.51 8.18 -1.91
N GLU A 95 -4.37 7.72 -3.14
CA GLU A 95 -5.22 6.66 -3.71
C GLU A 95 -5.11 5.37 -2.89
N ALA A 96 -3.87 4.98 -2.54
CA ALA A 96 -3.60 3.86 -1.65
C ALA A 96 -4.19 4.06 -0.24
N GLY A 97 -4.10 5.27 0.30
CA GLY A 97 -4.72 5.66 1.57
C GLY A 97 -6.25 5.50 1.54
N GLY A 98 -6.89 5.93 0.46
CA GLY A 98 -8.33 5.79 0.22
C GLY A 98 -8.75 4.32 0.07
N ALA A 99 -7.97 3.51 -0.65
CA ALA A 99 -8.22 2.08 -0.82
C ALA A 99 -8.22 1.33 0.54
N GLY A 100 -7.30 1.67 1.44
CA GLY A 100 -7.26 1.10 2.79
C GLY A 100 -8.29 1.68 3.77
N SER A 101 -9.00 2.76 3.42
CA SER A 101 -10.04 3.38 4.27
C SER A 101 -11.44 2.82 4.00
N MET A 102 -11.66 2.23 2.81
CA MET A 102 -12.90 1.53 2.46
C MET A 102 -13.01 0.12 3.08
N ALA A 103 -12.01 -0.30 3.87
CA ALA A 103 -11.95 -1.61 4.51
C ALA A 103 -12.76 -1.71 5.83
N GLU A 104 -13.54 -0.69 6.21
CA GLU A 104 -14.68 -0.92 7.12
C GLU A 104 -15.81 -1.60 6.34
N ILE A 105 -15.64 -2.88 6.03
CA ILE A 105 -16.76 -3.73 5.65
C ILE A 105 -17.61 -3.89 6.92
N PRO A 106 -18.86 -3.36 6.97
CA PRO A 106 -19.73 -3.65 8.08
C PRO A 106 -19.96 -5.16 8.11
N THR A 107 -19.41 -5.83 9.12
CA THR A 107 -19.73 -7.22 9.36
C THR A 107 -21.24 -7.30 9.60
N PRO A 108 -21.98 -8.16 8.88
CA PRO A 108 -23.38 -8.37 9.21
C PRO A 108 -23.42 -8.92 10.64
N LYS A 109 -23.99 -8.14 11.56
CA LYS A 109 -24.29 -8.60 12.91
C LYS A 109 -25.09 -9.90 12.78
N LYS A 110 -24.46 -11.05 13.07
CA LYS A 110 -25.15 -12.32 13.29
C LYS A 110 -26.08 -12.13 14.48
N GLY A 111 -27.32 -11.74 14.22
CA GLY A 111 -28.27 -11.47 15.30
C GLY A 111 -29.69 -11.07 14.89
N LEU A 112 -30.06 -11.14 13.60
CA LEU A 112 -31.41 -10.77 13.15
C LEU A 112 -32.08 -11.86 12.29
N LEU A 113 -31.88 -13.13 12.63
CA LEU A 113 -32.63 -14.26 12.07
C LEU A 113 -33.08 -15.23 13.17
N THR A 114 -33.73 -14.71 14.22
CA THR A 114 -34.41 -15.57 15.21
C THR A 114 -35.76 -15.03 15.69
N ARG A 115 -36.46 -14.20 14.89
CA ARG A 115 -37.83 -13.77 15.21
C ARG A 115 -38.79 -13.85 14.03
N LEU A 116 -38.70 -14.91 13.23
CA LEU A 116 -39.75 -15.23 12.24
C LEU A 116 -40.33 -16.65 12.37
N PHE A 117 -39.89 -17.44 13.36
CA PHE A 117 -40.55 -18.69 13.74
C PHE A 117 -40.44 -18.88 15.26
N GLY A 118 -41.50 -18.55 16.00
CA GLY A 118 -41.58 -18.77 17.44
C GLY A 118 -42.65 -17.90 18.12
N GLY A 119 -43.88 -18.40 18.14
CA GLY A 119 -45.04 -17.81 18.82
C GLY A 119 -46.31 -17.95 17.98
#